data_AF-D5GGX7-F1
#
_entry.id   AF-D5GGX7-F1
#
_cell.length_a   1.000
_cell.length_b   1.000
_cell.length_c   1.000
_cell.angle_alpha   90.00
_cell.angle_beta   90.00
_cell.angle_gamma   90.00
#
_symmetry.space_group_name_H-M   'P 1'
#
loop_
_entity.id
_entity.type
_entity.pdbx_description
1 polymer ?
#
loop_
_entity_poly.entity_id
_entity_poly.type
_entity_poly.pdbx_seq_one_letter_code
_entity_poly.pdbx_strand_id
1 'polypeptide(L)'
;MFYQSLLQSLLFSPFLPFLLLSSPAVTTAEKLDEAAFKLKESGYNSHIATLSQLLPGASVLDVLAATNHDMVAEEVHAVGMSYKATRWENSASFNDFGTTSWYPQGVSTSADAYDVGTYEGKRVTLVSWYDNRDVPAAENKGVRIAFVDRDKSPDAYRYVLLVEPYLNAGTADFRAVNVHAGGIAWYGNSLYIVDTNKGFRVFDLTQIWKVETGDGIGRKSSGGFSAANYAYVLPQSRTYTQTNPPTPSVRFSFVSLDRTTTPDSLLVGEYQPASDTGPRRFIRWSIDYTNRQLITDSAGVATATWAYEVNIDRMQGVNSVNGKFYISRSNGRSNGDFISWVPGSTAKIAANAVPEGPEDLSYDKTTGLMYTVTEAVNGRYILPFDPKILP
;
A
#
# COMPACT_ATOMS: atom_id res chain seq x y z
N MET A 1 15.42 27.05 -63.81
CA MET A 1 15.60 28.46 -63.41
C MET A 1 14.21 29.07 -63.36
N PHE A 2 13.58 29.09 -62.16
CA PHE A 2 13.30 30.31 -61.38
C PHE A 2 12.36 31.27 -62.16
N TYR A 3 11.11 31.59 -61.77
CA TYR A 3 10.40 31.64 -60.48
C TYR A 3 8.88 31.45 -60.71
N GLN A 4 8.18 30.78 -59.80
CA GLN A 4 6.72 30.92 -59.56
C GLN A 4 6.52 31.91 -58.39
N SER A 5 5.69 32.95 -58.56
CA SER A 5 4.34 33.12 -57.98
C SER A 5 4.34 33.23 -56.44
N LEU A 6 3.65 34.12 -55.75
CA LEU A 6 2.37 34.78 -56.00
C LEU A 6 2.23 35.96 -55.00
N LEU A 7 1.53 37.02 -55.39
CA LEU A 7 1.07 38.10 -54.51
C LEU A 7 -0.35 37.80 -53.99
N GLN A 8 -0.74 38.54 -52.94
CA GLN A 8 -2.08 38.66 -52.28
C GLN A 8 -2.27 37.75 -51.05
N SER A 9 -2.80 38.19 -49.91
CA SER A 9 -3.34 39.48 -49.48
C SER A 9 -3.39 39.47 -47.93
N LEU A 10 -3.21 40.65 -47.33
CA LEU A 10 -3.32 40.88 -45.89
C LEU A 10 -4.79 40.89 -45.46
N LEU A 11 -5.16 40.02 -44.52
CA LEU A 11 -6.30 40.23 -43.63
C LEU A 11 -5.84 40.02 -42.18
N PHE A 12 -5.95 41.10 -41.42
CA PHE A 12 -5.73 41.17 -39.98
C PHE A 12 -6.62 40.16 -39.25
N SER A 13 -6.02 39.33 -38.41
CA SER A 13 -6.71 38.64 -37.32
C SER A 13 -6.01 39.03 -36.02
N PRO A 14 -6.73 39.52 -34.99
CA PRO A 14 -6.09 39.87 -33.73
C PRO A 14 -5.70 38.58 -33.03
N PHE A 15 -4.39 38.38 -32.84
CA PHE A 15 -3.87 37.44 -31.87
C PHE A 15 -4.40 37.83 -30.49
N LEU A 16 -5.42 37.11 -30.00
CA LEU A 16 -5.69 37.05 -28.58
C LEU A 16 -4.53 36.26 -27.95
N PRO A 17 -3.75 36.81 -27.01
CA PRO A 17 -2.88 35.98 -26.22
C PRO A 17 -3.79 35.07 -25.39
N PHE A 18 -3.78 33.78 -25.67
CA PHE A 18 -4.24 32.79 -24.71
C PHE A 18 -3.29 32.91 -23.51
N LEU A 19 -3.70 33.70 -22.53
CA LEU A 19 -3.23 33.58 -21.16
C LEU A 19 -3.61 32.17 -20.72
N LEU A 20 -2.68 31.23 -20.89
CA LEU A 20 -2.65 30.04 -20.05
C LEU A 20 -2.54 30.56 -18.62
N LEU A 21 -3.68 30.68 -17.96
CA LEU A 21 -3.74 30.73 -16.50
C LEU A 21 -3.17 29.39 -16.03
N SER A 22 -1.85 29.35 -15.84
CA SER A 22 -1.25 28.41 -14.92
C SER A 22 -1.95 28.64 -13.58
N SER A 23 -2.77 27.68 -13.16
CA SER A 23 -3.29 27.68 -11.79
C SER A 23 -2.10 27.92 -10.87
N PRO A 24 -2.15 28.93 -9.98
CA PRO A 24 -1.05 29.16 -9.06
C PRO A 24 -0.84 27.88 -8.28
N ALA A 25 0.39 27.35 -8.27
CA ALA A 25 0.76 26.24 -7.40
C ALA A 25 0.29 26.60 -5.99
N VAL A 26 -0.68 25.85 -5.46
CA VAL A 26 -1.30 26.19 -4.18
C VAL A 26 -0.22 26.03 -3.12
N THR A 27 0.25 27.16 -2.57
CA THR A 27 1.31 27.17 -1.56
C THR A 27 0.82 26.67 -0.20
N THR A 28 -0.50 26.48 -0.07
CA THR A 28 -1.20 26.03 1.14
C THR A 28 -2.03 24.80 0.84
N ALA A 29 -2.21 23.91 1.83
CA ALA A 29 -3.13 22.79 1.67
C ALA A 29 -4.57 23.31 1.43
N GLU A 30 -5.30 22.66 0.53
CA GLU A 30 -6.65 23.03 0.12
C GLU A 30 -7.63 21.89 0.40
N LYS A 31 -8.81 22.22 0.93
CA LYS A 31 -9.90 21.25 1.08
C LYS A 31 -10.53 21.01 -0.29
N LEU A 32 -10.70 19.75 -0.67
CA LEU A 32 -11.31 19.35 -1.94
C LEU A 32 -12.78 18.94 -1.75
N ASP A 33 -13.54 18.96 -2.85
CA ASP A 33 -14.90 18.40 -2.90
C ASP A 33 -14.84 16.86 -2.82
N GLU A 34 -15.31 16.31 -1.70
CA GLU A 34 -15.30 14.88 -1.45
C GLU A 34 -16.16 14.09 -2.44
N ALA A 35 -17.19 14.73 -3.02
CA ALA A 35 -18.08 14.10 -4.00
C ALA A 35 -17.37 13.75 -5.32
N ALA A 36 -16.19 14.33 -5.59
CA ALA A 36 -15.38 13.98 -6.75
C ALA A 36 -14.70 12.60 -6.64
N PHE A 37 -14.58 12.05 -5.42
CA PHE A 37 -13.77 10.86 -5.16
C PHE A 37 -14.66 9.66 -4.81
N LYS A 38 -14.96 8.86 -5.84
CA LYS A 38 -15.87 7.72 -5.73
C LYS A 38 -15.20 6.40 -6.09
N LEU A 39 -15.51 5.37 -5.32
CA LEU A 39 -15.07 4.01 -5.55
C LEU A 39 -16.27 3.08 -5.72
N LYS A 40 -16.33 2.37 -6.83
CA LYS A 40 -17.32 1.34 -7.12
C LYS A 40 -16.84 0.00 -6.56
N GLU A 41 -17.65 -0.58 -5.68
CA GLU A 41 -17.44 -1.94 -5.17
C GLU A 41 -17.81 -2.99 -6.23
N SER A 42 -17.01 -4.07 -6.32
CA SER A 42 -17.37 -5.29 -7.04
C SER A 42 -18.15 -6.28 -6.17
N GLY A 43 -18.79 -7.27 -6.79
CA GLY A 43 -19.22 -8.46 -6.05
C GLY A 43 -18.03 -9.21 -5.41
N TYR A 44 -18.33 -10.05 -4.41
CA TYR A 44 -17.37 -11.04 -3.92
C TYR A 44 -16.97 -12.00 -5.04
N ASN A 45 -15.70 -12.32 -5.16
CA ASN A 45 -15.18 -13.17 -6.23
C ASN A 45 -15.78 -14.57 -6.11
N SER A 46 -16.69 -14.90 -7.03
CA SER A 46 -17.45 -16.15 -7.03
C SER A 46 -16.57 -17.40 -7.21
N HIS A 47 -15.34 -17.26 -7.70
CA HIS A 47 -14.43 -18.39 -7.92
C HIS A 47 -13.76 -18.88 -6.63
N ILE A 48 -13.78 -18.07 -5.56
CA ILE A 48 -13.28 -18.47 -4.24
C ILE A 48 -14.04 -19.71 -3.76
N ALA A 49 -15.37 -19.73 -3.87
CA ALA A 49 -16.18 -20.86 -3.40
C ALA A 49 -15.76 -22.20 -4.01
N THR A 50 -15.45 -22.22 -5.31
CA THR A 50 -14.96 -23.42 -6.00
C THR A 50 -13.54 -23.78 -5.56
N LEU A 51 -12.64 -22.80 -5.47
CA LEU A 51 -11.25 -23.06 -5.07
C LEU A 51 -11.12 -23.52 -3.61
N SER A 52 -11.95 -23.00 -2.69
CA SER A 52 -11.98 -23.44 -1.29
C SER A 52 -12.40 -24.90 -1.11
N GLN A 53 -13.09 -25.50 -2.11
CA GLN A 53 -13.39 -26.93 -2.12
C GLN A 53 -12.23 -27.78 -2.63
N LEU A 54 -11.30 -27.18 -3.38
CA LEU A 54 -10.18 -27.86 -4.03
C LEU A 54 -8.87 -27.73 -3.26
N LEU A 55 -8.72 -26.69 -2.46
CA LEU A 55 -7.50 -26.35 -1.74
C LEU A 55 -7.69 -26.50 -0.23
N PRO A 56 -6.69 -27.04 0.50
CA PRO A 56 -6.74 -27.06 1.96
C PRO A 56 -6.71 -25.65 2.53
N GLY A 57 -7.69 -25.30 3.37
CA GLY A 57 -7.71 -24.05 4.10
C GLY A 57 -6.61 -23.94 5.15
N ALA A 58 -6.21 -22.70 5.45
CA ALA A 58 -5.33 -22.33 6.55
C ALA A 58 -5.83 -21.04 7.20
N SER A 59 -5.50 -20.86 8.47
CA SER A 59 -5.73 -19.63 9.21
C SER A 59 -4.46 -18.75 9.22
N VAL A 60 -4.61 -17.51 9.70
CA VAL A 60 -3.46 -16.66 10.02
C VAL A 60 -2.54 -17.35 11.05
N LEU A 61 -3.11 -17.99 12.08
CA LEU A 61 -2.32 -18.71 13.09
C LEU A 61 -1.54 -19.90 12.51
N ASP A 62 -2.09 -20.61 11.53
CA ASP A 62 -1.37 -21.68 10.83
C ASP A 62 -0.14 -21.15 10.07
N VAL A 63 -0.25 -19.96 9.48
CA VAL A 63 0.88 -19.29 8.80
C VAL A 63 1.95 -18.89 9.81
N LEU A 64 1.56 -18.29 10.94
CA LEU A 64 2.50 -17.86 11.99
C LEU A 64 3.20 -19.07 12.66
N ALA A 65 2.46 -20.14 12.92
CA ALA A 65 3.01 -21.39 13.45
C ALA A 65 4.03 -22.03 12.48
N ALA A 66 3.88 -21.77 11.18
CA ALA A 66 4.76 -22.27 10.13
C ALA A 66 5.88 -21.29 9.73
N THR A 67 6.12 -20.22 10.48
CA THR A 67 7.23 -19.27 10.24
C THR A 67 8.55 -20.00 9.94
N ASN A 68 9.27 -19.56 8.91
CA ASN A 68 10.46 -20.25 8.40
C ASN A 68 11.65 -19.33 8.12
N HIS A 69 11.55 -18.08 8.53
CA HIS A 69 12.61 -17.08 8.46
C HIS A 69 12.62 -16.28 9.75
N ASP A 70 13.79 -16.00 10.30
CA ASP A 70 13.95 -15.19 11.49
C ASP A 70 14.24 -13.74 11.11
N MET A 71 13.63 -12.80 11.82
CA MET A 71 14.02 -11.39 11.78
C MET A 71 15.25 -11.17 12.68
N VAL A 72 16.03 -10.15 12.37
CA VAL A 72 17.20 -9.76 13.19
C VAL A 72 16.93 -8.41 13.84
N ALA A 73 16.97 -8.37 15.17
CA ALA A 73 16.87 -7.11 15.91
C ALA A 73 18.13 -6.26 15.69
N GLU A 74 17.95 -4.97 15.46
CA GLU A 74 19.04 -4.03 15.16
C GLU A 74 18.71 -2.62 15.69
N GLU A 75 19.73 -1.95 16.22
CA GLU A 75 19.63 -0.53 16.55
C GLU A 75 19.93 0.28 15.29
N VAL A 76 18.94 1.04 14.83
CA VAL A 76 19.11 1.92 13.66
C VAL A 76 19.01 3.37 14.11
N HIS A 77 19.90 4.22 13.60
CA HIS A 77 19.96 5.63 13.96
C HIS A 77 19.70 6.52 12.75
N ALA A 78 18.98 7.61 12.98
CA ALA A 78 18.77 8.69 12.03
C ALA A 78 18.75 10.03 12.81
N VAL A 79 18.60 11.16 12.12
CA VAL A 79 18.70 12.47 12.78
C VAL A 79 17.62 12.61 13.85
N GLY A 80 18.05 12.76 15.11
CA GLY A 80 17.15 12.91 16.26
C GLY A 80 16.39 11.64 16.65
N MET A 81 16.65 10.50 16.01
CA MET A 81 15.86 9.27 16.19
C MET A 81 16.76 8.04 16.42
N SER A 82 16.29 7.12 17.25
CA SER A 82 16.89 5.80 17.46
C SER A 82 15.79 4.74 17.48
N TYR A 83 15.96 3.71 16.68
CA TYR A 83 14.93 2.69 16.43
C TYR A 83 15.37 1.35 16.98
N LYS A 84 14.49 0.71 17.75
CA LYS A 84 14.55 -0.72 18.06
C LYS A 84 14.00 -1.50 16.86
N ALA A 85 14.78 -1.52 15.78
CA ALA A 85 14.34 -2.05 14.51
C ALA A 85 14.40 -3.58 14.48
N THR A 86 13.68 -4.15 13.53
CA THR A 86 13.93 -5.52 13.05
C THR A 86 14.21 -5.47 11.57
N ARG A 87 15.34 -6.03 11.12
CA ARG A 87 15.65 -6.23 9.71
C ARG A 87 15.33 -7.65 9.25
N TRP A 88 15.21 -7.79 7.94
CA TRP A 88 14.95 -9.07 7.29
C TRP A 88 16.17 -10.01 7.31
N GLU A 89 15.92 -11.29 7.06
CA GLU A 89 16.96 -12.32 7.08
C GLU A 89 18.05 -12.02 6.03
N ASN A 90 19.30 -12.21 6.44
CA ASN A 90 20.47 -12.25 5.58
C ASN A 90 21.37 -13.40 6.08
N SER A 91 21.23 -14.55 5.46
CA SER A 91 21.96 -15.78 5.75
C SER A 91 22.61 -16.33 4.48
N ALA A 92 23.43 -17.38 4.61
CA ALA A 92 24.11 -17.98 3.46
C ALA A 92 23.14 -18.58 2.42
N SER A 93 21.93 -18.96 2.83
CA SER A 93 20.92 -19.59 1.98
C SER A 93 19.75 -18.68 1.60
N PHE A 94 19.64 -17.49 2.19
CA PHE A 94 18.49 -16.62 2.00
C PHE A 94 18.81 -15.14 2.31
N ASN A 95 18.36 -14.21 1.47
CA ASN A 95 18.74 -12.80 1.59
C ASN A 95 17.60 -11.84 1.21
N ASP A 96 16.64 -11.64 2.09
CA ASP A 96 15.60 -10.62 1.91
C ASP A 96 16.10 -9.21 2.25
N PHE A 97 17.11 -9.09 3.12
CA PHE A 97 17.70 -7.78 3.46
C PHE A 97 18.35 -7.09 2.24
N GLY A 98 19.03 -7.87 1.40
CA GLY A 98 19.81 -7.39 0.26
C GLY A 98 19.30 -7.85 -1.11
N THR A 99 18.14 -8.51 -1.21
CA THR A 99 17.59 -8.91 -2.51
C THR A 99 17.31 -7.70 -3.42
N THR A 100 17.52 -7.85 -4.72
CA THR A 100 17.16 -6.83 -5.72
C THR A 100 15.87 -7.16 -6.47
N SER A 101 15.21 -8.27 -6.14
CA SER A 101 13.99 -8.72 -6.82
C SER A 101 12.72 -8.40 -6.05
N TRP A 102 12.78 -8.33 -4.72
CA TRP A 102 11.61 -8.04 -3.88
C TRP A 102 11.84 -6.76 -3.08
N TYR A 103 10.83 -5.89 -3.02
CA TYR A 103 10.89 -4.62 -2.29
C TYR A 103 9.69 -4.48 -1.34
N PRO A 104 9.93 -4.23 -0.04
CA PRO A 104 8.86 -3.98 0.93
C PRO A 104 8.27 -2.60 0.70
N GLN A 105 6.97 -2.43 0.96
CA GLN A 105 6.27 -1.16 0.74
C GLN A 105 5.27 -0.85 1.85
N GLY A 106 4.17 -1.61 1.89
CA GLY A 106 3.06 -1.40 2.81
C GLY A 106 3.31 -2.04 4.16
N VAL A 107 2.77 -1.44 5.23
CA VAL A 107 2.81 -2.01 6.59
C VAL A 107 1.47 -1.84 7.29
N SER A 108 1.02 -2.90 7.95
CA SER A 108 -0.16 -2.86 8.82
C SER A 108 0.03 -3.84 9.98
N THR A 109 -0.59 -3.58 11.12
CA THR A 109 -0.41 -4.37 12.35
C THR A 109 -1.72 -5.03 12.80
N SER A 110 -1.63 -5.98 13.71
CA SER A 110 -2.80 -6.57 14.37
C SER A 110 -3.64 -5.53 15.15
N ALA A 111 -3.07 -4.38 15.50
CA ALA A 111 -3.81 -3.25 16.06
C ALA A 111 -4.70 -2.54 15.04
N ASP A 112 -4.33 -2.57 13.75
CA ASP A 112 -5.23 -2.16 12.67
C ASP A 112 -6.35 -3.19 12.50
N ALA A 113 -6.07 -4.49 12.63
CA ALA A 113 -7.08 -5.53 12.47
C ALA A 113 -8.18 -5.41 13.53
N TYR A 114 -7.80 -5.31 14.80
CA TYR A 114 -8.69 -5.20 15.94
C TYR A 114 -8.14 -4.26 17.00
N ASP A 115 -9.05 -3.50 17.61
CA ASP A 115 -8.76 -2.51 18.65
C ASP A 115 -7.95 -3.02 19.85
N VAL A 116 -8.00 -4.32 20.12
CA VAL A 116 -7.28 -4.98 21.21
C VAL A 116 -5.78 -5.14 20.95
N GLY A 117 -5.30 -4.84 19.74
CA GLY A 117 -3.88 -4.92 19.39
C GLY A 117 -3.40 -6.31 18.93
N THR A 118 -4.23 -7.33 19.07
CA THR A 118 -3.91 -8.72 18.71
C THR A 118 -4.93 -9.30 17.74
N TYR A 119 -4.48 -10.18 16.85
CA TYR A 119 -5.33 -11.02 16.01
C TYR A 119 -5.32 -12.44 16.57
N GLU A 120 -6.46 -12.91 17.06
CA GLU A 120 -6.59 -14.24 17.70
C GLU A 120 -5.52 -14.50 18.79
N GLY A 121 -5.23 -13.47 19.59
CA GLY A 121 -4.25 -13.53 20.70
C GLY A 121 -2.79 -13.35 20.29
N LYS A 122 -2.50 -13.06 19.02
CA LYS A 122 -1.14 -12.82 18.51
C LYS A 122 -0.90 -11.36 18.11
N ARG A 123 0.30 -10.84 18.43
CA ARG A 123 0.80 -9.59 17.85
C ARG A 123 1.45 -9.90 16.49
N VAL A 124 0.96 -9.24 15.45
CA VAL A 124 1.35 -9.54 14.07
C VAL A 124 1.65 -8.24 13.33
N THR A 125 2.70 -8.25 12.52
CA THR A 125 2.95 -7.20 11.51
C THR A 125 2.83 -7.83 10.13
N LEU A 126 2.04 -7.22 9.27
CA LEU A 126 1.97 -7.54 7.85
C LEU A 126 2.81 -6.53 7.07
N VAL A 127 3.62 -7.02 6.13
CA VAL A 127 4.38 -6.16 5.21
C VAL A 127 4.18 -6.63 3.78
N SER A 128 3.75 -5.76 2.88
CA SER A 128 3.68 -6.10 1.45
C SER A 128 5.05 -6.01 0.81
N TRP A 129 5.31 -6.95 -0.09
CA TRP A 129 6.49 -7.01 -0.93
C TRP A 129 6.07 -7.24 -2.37
N TYR A 130 6.54 -6.42 -3.29
CA TYR A 130 6.30 -6.62 -4.72
C TYR A 130 7.57 -7.10 -5.43
N ASP A 131 7.39 -7.92 -6.45
CA ASP A 131 8.44 -8.32 -7.37
C ASP A 131 8.75 -7.16 -8.33
N ASN A 132 9.94 -6.60 -8.22
CA ASN A 132 10.34 -5.41 -8.97
C ASN A 132 10.55 -5.76 -10.43
N ARG A 133 9.60 -5.33 -11.27
CA ARG A 133 9.56 -5.65 -12.71
C ARG A 133 10.61 -4.92 -13.54
N ASP A 134 11.25 -3.90 -12.98
CA ASP A 134 12.23 -3.07 -13.69
C ASP A 134 13.66 -3.63 -13.59
N VAL A 135 13.86 -4.76 -12.89
CA VAL A 135 15.12 -5.50 -12.95
C VAL A 135 15.04 -6.63 -13.99
N PRO A 136 16.08 -6.85 -14.82
CA PRO A 136 16.11 -7.92 -15.83
C PRO A 136 15.90 -9.35 -15.29
N ALA A 137 16.03 -9.55 -13.97
CA ALA A 137 15.82 -10.81 -13.28
C ALA A 137 14.43 -10.93 -12.62
N ALA A 138 13.49 -10.02 -12.90
CA ALA A 138 12.14 -10.03 -12.34
C ALA A 138 11.41 -11.33 -12.71
N GLU A 139 10.92 -12.04 -11.70
CA GLU A 139 10.26 -13.33 -11.90
C GLU A 139 8.76 -13.16 -12.21
N ASN A 140 8.27 -11.92 -12.13
CA ASN A 140 6.87 -11.52 -12.30
C ASN A 140 5.91 -12.33 -11.42
N LYS A 141 6.34 -12.62 -10.18
CA LYS A 141 5.60 -13.40 -9.20
C LYS A 141 4.46 -12.63 -8.52
N GLY A 142 4.39 -11.31 -8.70
CA GLY A 142 3.34 -10.45 -8.17
C GLY A 142 3.67 -9.88 -6.79
N VAL A 143 2.73 -10.01 -5.85
CA VAL A 143 2.85 -9.46 -4.50
C VAL A 143 2.78 -10.58 -3.47
N ARG A 144 3.67 -10.54 -2.48
CA ARG A 144 3.64 -11.41 -1.29
C ARG A 144 3.48 -10.57 -0.04
N ILE A 145 2.87 -11.14 1.00
CA ILE A 145 2.75 -10.51 2.31
C ILE A 145 3.61 -11.30 3.29
N ALA A 146 4.52 -10.63 3.97
CA ALA A 146 5.19 -11.20 5.14
C ALA A 146 4.24 -11.15 6.32
N PHE A 147 3.92 -12.31 6.89
CA PHE A 147 3.24 -12.44 8.17
C PHE A 147 4.30 -12.59 9.26
N VAL A 148 4.58 -11.52 9.99
CA VAL A 148 5.59 -11.49 11.06
C VAL A 148 4.92 -11.77 12.40
N ASP A 149 5.27 -12.88 13.06
CA ASP A 149 4.90 -13.16 14.45
C ASP A 149 5.80 -12.34 15.37
N ARG A 150 5.22 -11.34 16.03
CA ARG A 150 5.91 -10.42 16.97
C ARG A 150 5.96 -10.97 18.41
N ASP A 151 5.38 -12.15 18.64
CA ASP A 151 5.41 -12.86 19.93
C ASP A 151 6.46 -13.99 19.95
N LYS A 152 7.14 -14.24 18.83
CA LYS A 152 8.25 -15.20 18.76
C LYS A 152 9.57 -14.52 19.15
N SER A 153 10.55 -15.30 19.63
CA SER A 153 11.88 -14.80 19.98
C SER A 153 12.96 -15.68 19.34
N PRO A 154 13.67 -15.22 18.29
CA PRO A 154 13.47 -13.93 17.61
C PRO A 154 12.09 -13.84 16.93
N ASP A 155 11.65 -12.61 16.61
CA ASP A 155 10.51 -12.39 15.72
C ASP A 155 10.75 -13.20 14.43
N ALA A 156 9.71 -13.82 13.87
CA ALA A 156 9.87 -14.65 12.68
C ALA A 156 8.73 -14.45 11.70
N TYR A 157 8.96 -14.76 10.44
CA TYR A 157 8.00 -14.51 9.38
C TYR A 157 7.86 -15.68 8.41
N ARG A 158 6.73 -15.64 7.69
CA ARG A 158 6.49 -16.45 6.50
C ARG A 158 5.74 -15.62 5.47
N TYR A 159 6.03 -15.87 4.20
CA TYR A 159 5.32 -15.24 3.09
C TYR A 159 4.05 -15.99 2.70
N VAL A 160 3.03 -15.23 2.33
CA VAL A 160 1.82 -15.67 1.65
C VAL A 160 1.70 -14.92 0.33
N LEU A 161 1.50 -15.61 -0.79
CA LEU A 161 1.38 -14.98 -2.10
C LEU A 161 -0.04 -14.47 -2.35
N LEU A 162 -0.18 -13.23 -2.84
CA LEU A 162 -1.47 -12.70 -3.25
C LEU A 162 -1.87 -13.23 -4.64
N VAL A 163 -3.08 -13.78 -4.74
CA VAL A 163 -3.58 -14.36 -6.00
C VAL A 163 -4.95 -13.81 -6.39
N GLU A 164 -5.24 -13.81 -7.68
CA GLU A 164 -6.54 -13.46 -8.25
C GLU A 164 -7.23 -14.73 -8.76
N PRO A 165 -8.28 -15.22 -8.09
CA PRO A 165 -9.12 -16.31 -8.60
C PRO A 165 -9.83 -15.94 -9.90
N TYR A 166 -9.83 -16.84 -10.88
CA TYR A 166 -10.49 -16.67 -12.18
C TYR A 166 -10.87 -18.01 -12.81
N LEU A 167 -11.54 -17.99 -13.97
CA LEU A 167 -11.74 -19.16 -14.82
C LEU A 167 -10.70 -19.19 -15.95
N ASN A 168 -9.92 -20.27 -16.00
CA ASN A 168 -9.02 -20.59 -17.08
C ASN A 168 -9.69 -21.62 -18.00
N ALA A 169 -10.15 -21.20 -19.18
CA ALA A 169 -10.89 -22.04 -20.12
C ALA A 169 -12.04 -22.84 -19.46
N GLY A 170 -12.80 -22.17 -18.57
CA GLY A 170 -13.92 -22.77 -17.84
C GLY A 170 -13.56 -23.54 -16.56
N THR A 171 -12.27 -23.69 -16.25
CA THR A 171 -11.79 -24.36 -15.03
C THR A 171 -11.34 -23.35 -13.99
N ALA A 172 -11.73 -23.54 -12.72
CA ALA A 172 -11.28 -22.67 -11.63
C ALA A 172 -9.76 -22.74 -11.42
N ASP A 173 -9.14 -21.56 -11.40
CA ASP A 173 -7.71 -21.33 -11.30
C ASP A 173 -7.42 -20.01 -10.58
N PHE A 174 -6.15 -19.71 -10.31
CA PHE A 174 -5.71 -18.43 -9.79
C PHE A 174 -4.41 -17.97 -10.46
N ARG A 175 -4.19 -16.66 -10.51
CA ARG A 175 -2.98 -16.04 -11.09
C ARG A 175 -2.36 -15.04 -10.14
N ALA A 176 -1.11 -14.67 -10.38
CA ALA A 176 -0.40 -13.65 -9.61
C ALA A 176 -1.12 -12.29 -9.64
N VAL A 177 -1.14 -11.59 -8.50
CA VAL A 177 -1.58 -10.20 -8.44
C VAL A 177 -0.42 -9.27 -8.76
N ASN A 178 -0.49 -8.67 -9.95
CA ASN A 178 0.59 -7.89 -10.51
C ASN A 178 0.42 -6.37 -10.26
N VAL A 179 0.56 -5.95 -9.00
CA VAL A 179 0.53 -4.53 -8.58
C VAL A 179 1.79 -4.15 -7.79
N HIS A 180 1.98 -2.85 -7.55
CA HIS A 180 3.08 -2.32 -6.71
C HIS A 180 2.82 -2.55 -5.21
N ALA A 181 1.55 -2.59 -4.80
CA ALA A 181 1.13 -2.74 -3.40
C ALA A 181 1.82 -1.74 -2.45
N GLY A 182 1.89 -0.47 -2.87
CA GLY A 182 2.61 0.61 -2.17
C GLY A 182 2.12 0.91 -0.75
N GLY A 183 0.93 0.43 -0.39
CA GLY A 183 0.42 0.48 0.98
C GLY A 183 -0.65 -0.57 1.25
N ILE A 184 -0.81 -0.92 2.52
CA ILE A 184 -1.77 -1.94 2.97
C ILE A 184 -2.50 -1.51 4.25
N ALA A 185 -3.76 -1.93 4.39
CA ALA A 185 -4.52 -1.73 5.63
C ALA A 185 -5.27 -3.02 6.01
N TRP A 186 -4.99 -3.54 7.20
CA TRP A 186 -5.65 -4.71 7.75
C TRP A 186 -6.84 -4.29 8.62
N TYR A 187 -8.03 -4.83 8.35
CA TYR A 187 -9.24 -4.55 9.12
C TYR A 187 -10.10 -5.81 9.33
N GLY A 188 -10.16 -6.31 10.56
CA GLY A 188 -10.78 -7.60 10.87
C GLY A 188 -10.17 -8.73 10.02
N ASN A 189 -10.98 -9.34 9.16
CA ASN A 189 -10.54 -10.41 8.27
C ASN A 189 -10.22 -9.93 6.84
N SER A 190 -10.19 -8.62 6.61
CA SER A 190 -9.95 -8.03 5.29
C SER A 190 -8.59 -7.35 5.25
N LEU A 191 -7.82 -7.63 4.19
CA LEU A 191 -6.59 -6.92 3.88
C LEU A 191 -6.81 -6.09 2.62
N TYR A 192 -6.76 -4.77 2.76
CA TYR A 192 -6.85 -3.80 1.68
C TYR A 192 -5.45 -3.53 1.14
N ILE A 193 -5.30 -3.59 -0.18
CA ILE A 193 -4.06 -3.30 -0.89
C ILE A 193 -4.35 -2.24 -1.94
N VAL A 194 -3.51 -1.21 -2.03
CA VAL A 194 -3.62 -0.22 -3.09
C VAL A 194 -3.19 -0.78 -4.46
N ASP A 195 -3.97 -0.48 -5.49
CA ASP A 195 -3.63 -0.66 -6.90
C ASP A 195 -3.56 0.74 -7.54
N THR A 196 -2.33 1.17 -7.85
CA THR A 196 -1.93 2.58 -8.06
C THR A 196 -2.89 3.39 -8.93
N ASN A 197 -3.41 2.82 -10.01
CA ASN A 197 -4.26 3.55 -10.97
C ASN A 197 -5.74 3.11 -10.90
N LYS A 198 -6.12 2.27 -9.95
CA LYS A 198 -7.47 1.68 -9.87
C LYS A 198 -8.18 2.02 -8.57
N GLY A 199 -7.56 1.78 -7.42
CA GLY A 199 -8.23 1.87 -6.13
C GLY A 199 -7.73 0.78 -5.18
N PHE A 200 -8.64 0.02 -4.57
CA PHE A 200 -8.30 -1.10 -3.68
C PHE A 200 -8.57 -2.46 -4.29
N ARG A 201 -7.67 -3.40 -3.99
CA ARG A 201 -7.93 -4.84 -4.01
C ARG A 201 -8.10 -5.30 -2.57
N VAL A 202 -9.12 -6.10 -2.31
CA VAL A 202 -9.41 -6.62 -0.97
C VAL A 202 -9.20 -8.12 -0.97
N PHE A 203 -8.52 -8.60 0.05
CA PHE A 203 -8.18 -10.00 0.26
C PHE A 203 -8.83 -10.50 1.54
N ASP A 204 -9.34 -11.73 1.49
CA ASP A 204 -10.07 -12.34 2.61
C ASP A 204 -9.16 -13.30 3.37
N LEU A 205 -8.74 -12.90 4.56
CA LEU A 205 -7.83 -13.67 5.41
C LEU A 205 -8.45 -14.97 5.95
N THR A 206 -9.76 -15.16 5.81
CA THR A 206 -10.41 -16.46 6.10
C THR A 206 -10.22 -17.48 4.98
N GLN A 207 -9.70 -17.06 3.83
CA GLN A 207 -9.52 -17.86 2.63
C GLN A 207 -8.04 -18.12 2.30
N ILE A 208 -7.15 -18.09 3.30
CA ILE A 208 -5.76 -18.52 3.07
C ILE A 208 -5.79 -20.01 2.71
N TRP A 209 -5.08 -20.37 1.64
CA TRP A 209 -5.03 -21.74 1.15
C TRP A 209 -3.59 -22.25 1.11
N LYS A 210 -3.41 -23.53 1.45
CA LYS A 210 -2.15 -24.26 1.23
C LYS A 210 -2.07 -24.70 -0.23
N VAL A 211 -0.88 -24.62 -0.80
CA VAL A 211 -0.57 -25.12 -2.13
C VAL A 211 0.67 -26.00 -2.09
N GLU A 212 0.89 -26.76 -3.15
CA GLU A 212 2.04 -27.65 -3.28
C GLU A 212 3.27 -26.89 -3.77
N THR A 213 4.46 -27.44 -3.52
CA THR A 213 5.71 -26.93 -4.09
C THR A 213 5.68 -26.95 -5.62
N GLY A 214 6.25 -25.93 -6.24
CA GLY A 214 6.32 -25.77 -7.68
C GLY A 214 6.52 -24.32 -8.11
N ASP A 215 7.25 -24.12 -9.20
CA ASP A 215 7.60 -22.78 -9.70
C ASP A 215 6.42 -22.04 -10.34
N GLY A 216 5.44 -22.78 -10.87
CA GLY A 216 4.23 -22.22 -11.48
C GLY A 216 3.29 -21.57 -10.46
N ILE A 217 2.48 -20.62 -10.91
CA ILE A 217 1.39 -20.02 -10.13
C ILE A 217 0.07 -20.45 -10.75
N GLY A 218 -0.77 -21.11 -9.95
CA GLY A 218 -2.06 -21.63 -10.38
C GLY A 218 -2.06 -23.15 -10.50
N ARG A 219 -2.99 -23.66 -11.30
CA ARG A 219 -3.22 -25.09 -11.50
C ARG A 219 -2.06 -25.73 -12.26
N LYS A 220 -1.59 -26.88 -11.78
CA LYS A 220 -0.53 -27.66 -12.42
C LYS A 220 -1.09 -28.61 -13.48
N SER A 221 -0.28 -28.90 -14.51
CA SER A 221 -0.61 -29.89 -15.53
C SER A 221 -0.77 -31.31 -14.97
N SER A 222 -0.04 -31.64 -13.89
CA SER A 222 -0.11 -32.91 -13.19
C SER A 222 -1.26 -33.01 -12.17
N GLY A 223 -2.09 -31.96 -12.05
CA GLY A 223 -3.08 -31.83 -10.98
C GLY A 223 -2.54 -31.11 -9.74
N GLY A 224 -3.44 -30.58 -8.91
CA GLY A 224 -3.08 -29.71 -7.79
C GLY A 224 -2.73 -28.29 -8.22
N PHE A 225 -2.20 -27.52 -7.27
CA PHE A 225 -1.87 -26.10 -7.46
C PHE A 225 -0.51 -25.77 -6.85
N SER A 226 0.19 -24.78 -7.41
CA SER A 226 1.43 -24.23 -6.84
C SER A 226 1.41 -22.71 -6.89
N ALA A 227 2.36 -22.08 -6.19
CA ALA A 227 2.48 -20.64 -6.13
C ALA A 227 3.94 -20.20 -6.03
N ALA A 228 4.75 -20.41 -7.07
CA ALA A 228 6.14 -19.94 -7.10
C ALA A 228 6.96 -20.34 -5.85
N ASN A 229 6.82 -21.60 -5.43
CA ASN A 229 7.36 -22.21 -4.22
C ASN A 229 6.90 -21.61 -2.87
N TYR A 230 5.94 -20.68 -2.85
CA TYR A 230 5.24 -20.32 -1.62
C TYR A 230 4.30 -21.45 -1.18
N ALA A 231 4.23 -21.69 0.13
CA ALA A 231 3.36 -22.70 0.71
C ALA A 231 1.89 -22.25 0.84
N TYR A 232 1.64 -20.94 0.78
CA TYR A 232 0.34 -20.34 1.03
C TYR A 232 0.00 -19.28 -0.01
N VAL A 233 -1.28 -19.22 -0.36
CA VAL A 233 -1.86 -18.14 -1.17
C VAL A 233 -3.01 -17.47 -0.43
N LEU A 234 -3.22 -16.18 -0.70
CA LEU A 234 -4.32 -15.37 -0.18
C LEU A 234 -5.11 -14.79 -1.37
N PRO A 235 -6.38 -15.19 -1.57
CA PRO A 235 -7.15 -14.79 -2.74
C PRO A 235 -7.78 -13.40 -2.62
N GLN A 236 -7.77 -12.66 -3.73
CA GLN A 236 -8.53 -11.43 -3.88
C GLN A 236 -10.02 -11.74 -3.88
N SER A 237 -10.74 -11.17 -2.93
CA SER A 237 -12.18 -11.33 -2.74
C SER A 237 -12.99 -10.20 -3.38
N ARG A 238 -12.51 -8.96 -3.37
CA ARG A 238 -13.26 -7.79 -3.89
C ARG A 238 -12.32 -6.74 -4.47
N THR A 239 -12.90 -5.78 -5.19
CA THR A 239 -12.24 -4.54 -5.59
C THR A 239 -13.10 -3.33 -5.27
N TYR A 240 -12.45 -2.20 -4.98
CA TYR A 240 -13.04 -0.88 -5.00
C TYR A 240 -12.32 -0.06 -6.07
N THR A 241 -12.99 0.20 -7.19
CA THR A 241 -12.37 0.85 -8.36
C THR A 241 -12.90 2.26 -8.54
N GLN A 242 -12.02 3.22 -8.84
CA GLN A 242 -12.39 4.59 -9.19
C GLN A 242 -13.50 4.62 -10.25
N THR A 243 -14.56 5.38 -9.98
CA THR A 243 -15.67 5.59 -10.91
C THR A 243 -15.92 7.08 -11.10
N ASN A 244 -15.97 7.51 -12.37
CA ASN A 244 -15.99 8.92 -12.76
C ASN A 244 -14.90 9.75 -12.03
N PRO A 245 -13.62 9.31 -12.06
CA PRO A 245 -12.58 10.00 -11.31
C PRO A 245 -12.34 11.42 -11.82
N PRO A 246 -11.78 12.31 -10.97
CA PRO A 246 -11.30 13.62 -11.43
C PRO A 246 -10.16 13.46 -12.44
N THR A 247 -9.80 14.55 -13.11
CA THR A 247 -8.65 14.62 -14.01
C THR A 247 -7.58 15.52 -13.41
N PRO A 248 -6.36 15.01 -13.12
CA PRO A 248 -5.96 13.61 -13.22
C PRO A 248 -6.60 12.73 -12.13
N SER A 249 -6.76 11.44 -12.45
CA SER A 249 -7.31 10.45 -11.51
C SER A 249 -6.40 10.28 -10.29
N VAL A 250 -6.96 9.78 -9.19
CA VAL A 250 -6.21 9.56 -7.95
C VAL A 250 -5.21 8.43 -8.13
N ARG A 251 -3.98 8.66 -7.67
CA ARG A 251 -2.95 7.64 -7.52
C ARG A 251 -3.05 7.02 -6.12
N PHE A 252 -3.33 5.73 -6.05
CA PHE A 252 -3.35 5.03 -4.77
C PHE A 252 -1.93 4.57 -4.44
N SER A 253 -1.11 5.45 -3.86
CA SER A 253 0.30 5.15 -3.58
C SER A 253 0.48 4.41 -2.26
N PHE A 254 -0.21 4.83 -1.21
CA PHE A 254 -0.14 4.25 0.12
C PHE A 254 -1.49 4.39 0.83
N VAL A 255 -1.71 3.61 1.90
CA VAL A 255 -2.95 3.65 2.67
C VAL A 255 -2.69 3.32 4.13
N SER A 256 -3.41 3.98 5.03
CA SER A 256 -3.49 3.59 6.43
C SER A 256 -4.92 3.53 6.95
N LEU A 257 -5.10 2.80 8.04
CA LEU A 257 -6.31 2.83 8.84
C LEU A 257 -6.20 3.94 9.90
N ASP A 258 -7.25 4.76 10.01
CA ASP A 258 -7.46 5.69 11.11
C ASP A 258 -8.62 5.17 11.98
N ARG A 259 -8.28 4.62 13.14
CA ARG A 259 -9.23 4.14 14.16
C ARG A 259 -9.72 5.24 15.12
N THR A 260 -9.31 6.49 14.88
CA THR A 260 -9.71 7.65 15.71
C THR A 260 -10.86 8.43 15.09
N THR A 261 -11.24 8.13 13.85
CA THR A 261 -12.48 8.63 13.25
C THR A 261 -13.68 7.81 13.70
N THR A 262 -14.89 8.36 13.53
CA THR A 262 -16.13 7.61 13.73
C THR A 262 -17.05 7.84 12.53
N PRO A 263 -17.31 6.81 11.70
CA PRO A 263 -16.73 5.45 11.74
C PRO A 263 -15.20 5.46 11.49
N ASP A 264 -14.54 4.31 11.72
CA ASP A 264 -13.16 4.07 11.27
C ASP A 264 -13.03 4.42 9.77
N SER A 265 -11.82 4.76 9.31
CA SER A 265 -11.64 5.12 7.90
C SER A 265 -10.28 4.74 7.33
N LEU A 266 -10.26 4.52 6.01
CA LEU A 266 -9.02 4.35 5.25
C LEU A 266 -8.58 5.69 4.67
N LEU A 267 -7.33 6.06 4.88
CA LEU A 267 -6.70 7.27 4.38
C LEU A 267 -5.66 6.92 3.30
N VAL A 268 -5.87 7.40 2.08
CA VAL A 268 -4.98 7.21 0.93
C VAL A 268 -4.22 8.48 0.65
N GLY A 269 -2.99 8.36 0.16
CA GLY A 269 -2.27 9.49 -0.45
C GLY A 269 -1.55 9.16 -1.74
N GLU A 270 -1.07 10.22 -2.38
CA GLU A 270 -0.40 10.19 -3.68
C GLU A 270 1.10 10.47 -3.56
N TYR A 271 1.93 9.59 -4.11
CA TYR A 271 3.30 9.91 -4.43
C TYR A 271 3.35 10.73 -5.72
N GLN A 272 4.05 11.87 -5.64
CA GLN A 272 4.52 12.63 -6.79
C GLN A 272 5.96 13.09 -6.55
N PRO A 273 6.86 12.97 -7.54
CA PRO A 273 8.21 13.50 -7.40
C PRO A 273 8.15 15.04 -7.36
N ALA A 274 9.20 15.66 -6.80
CA ALA A 274 9.27 17.13 -6.70
C ALA A 274 9.22 17.84 -8.06
N SER A 275 9.66 17.17 -9.13
CA SER A 275 9.63 17.67 -10.50
C SER A 275 8.26 17.62 -11.18
N ASP A 276 7.28 16.91 -10.60
CA ASP A 276 5.93 16.80 -11.13
C ASP A 276 5.02 17.84 -10.48
N THR A 277 4.24 18.54 -11.31
CA THR A 277 3.26 19.56 -10.91
C THR A 277 1.85 18.99 -10.75
N GLY A 278 1.68 17.68 -10.90
CA GLY A 278 0.43 16.98 -10.64
C GLY A 278 -0.01 17.07 -9.17
N PRO A 279 -1.30 16.81 -8.90
CA PRO A 279 -1.86 16.96 -7.57
C PRO A 279 -1.25 15.94 -6.61
N ARG A 280 -1.19 16.34 -5.35
CA ARG A 280 -0.73 15.55 -4.20
C ARG A 280 -1.86 15.56 -3.18
N ARG A 281 -2.69 14.52 -3.21
CA ARG A 281 -3.93 14.49 -2.44
C ARG A 281 -3.87 13.48 -1.31
N PHE A 282 -4.61 13.77 -0.26
CA PHE A 282 -5.05 12.81 0.74
C PHE A 282 -6.57 12.65 0.63
N ILE A 283 -7.04 11.40 0.56
CA ILE A 283 -8.48 11.09 0.42
C ILE A 283 -8.86 10.00 1.40
N ARG A 284 -10.03 10.15 2.04
CA ARG A 284 -10.52 9.24 3.07
C ARG A 284 -11.86 8.63 2.71
N TRP A 285 -12.00 7.33 2.93
CA TRP A 285 -13.28 6.61 2.86
C TRP A 285 -13.58 5.92 4.19
N SER A 286 -14.84 6.03 4.63
CA SER A 286 -15.31 5.36 5.84
C SER A 286 -15.42 3.84 5.64
N ILE A 287 -15.06 3.07 6.66
CA ILE A 287 -15.18 1.61 6.69
C ILE A 287 -16.18 1.17 7.76
N ASP A 288 -17.05 0.23 7.43
CA ASP A 288 -18.04 -0.33 8.35
C ASP A 288 -17.41 -1.46 9.17
N TYR A 289 -17.44 -1.31 10.49
CA TYR A 289 -16.87 -2.27 11.43
C TYR A 289 -17.61 -3.61 11.46
N THR A 290 -18.85 -3.68 10.99
CA THR A 290 -19.66 -4.91 11.06
C THR A 290 -19.31 -5.89 9.94
N ASN A 291 -19.14 -5.38 8.72
CA ASN A 291 -18.88 -6.19 7.52
C ASN A 291 -17.44 -6.02 6.98
N ARG A 292 -16.65 -5.12 7.58
CA ARG A 292 -15.26 -4.80 7.22
C ARG A 292 -15.10 -4.22 5.81
N GLN A 293 -16.16 -3.63 5.26
CA GLN A 293 -16.24 -3.08 3.90
C GLN A 293 -16.32 -1.56 3.92
N LEU A 294 -15.91 -0.89 2.83
CA LEU A 294 -16.16 0.55 2.71
C LEU A 294 -17.67 0.80 2.73
N ILE A 295 -18.08 1.91 3.37
CA ILE A 295 -19.49 2.32 3.38
C ILE A 295 -19.88 2.77 1.97
N THR A 296 -20.88 2.10 1.40
CA THR A 296 -21.39 2.36 0.06
C THR A 296 -22.85 2.80 0.08
N ASP A 297 -23.27 3.52 -0.96
CA ASP A 297 -24.69 3.73 -1.25
C ASP A 297 -25.37 2.45 -1.78
N SER A 298 -26.68 2.50 -2.05
CA SER A 298 -27.43 1.35 -2.60
C SER A 298 -26.94 0.90 -3.98
N ALA A 299 -26.15 1.71 -4.68
CA ALA A 299 -25.50 1.35 -5.93
C ALA A 299 -24.10 0.77 -5.70
N GLY A 300 -23.65 0.54 -4.47
CA GLY A 300 -22.30 0.01 -4.18
C GLY A 300 -21.19 1.03 -4.46
N VAL A 301 -21.49 2.33 -4.35
CA VAL A 301 -20.49 3.41 -4.52
C VAL A 301 -20.12 3.99 -3.16
N ALA A 302 -18.83 3.87 -2.80
CA ALA A 302 -18.25 4.55 -1.66
C ALA A 302 -17.81 5.96 -2.09
N THR A 303 -18.37 6.98 -1.47
CA THR A 303 -17.95 8.38 -1.67
C THR A 303 -16.98 8.77 -0.56
N ALA A 304 -15.93 9.53 -0.89
CA ALA A 304 -15.01 10.00 0.12
C ALA A 304 -15.73 10.85 1.18
N THR A 305 -15.21 10.84 2.40
CA THR A 305 -15.76 11.62 3.52
C THR A 305 -14.84 12.76 3.94
N TRP A 306 -13.63 12.81 3.38
CA TRP A 306 -12.67 13.88 3.58
C TRP A 306 -11.63 13.83 2.45
N ALA A 307 -11.25 14.99 1.91
CA ALA A 307 -10.22 15.09 0.87
C ALA A 307 -9.49 16.44 0.93
N TYR A 308 -8.17 16.40 0.80
CA TYR A 308 -7.31 17.60 0.76
C TYR A 308 -6.23 17.44 -0.31
N GLU A 309 -5.90 18.54 -0.97
CA GLU A 309 -4.65 18.69 -1.72
C GLU A 309 -3.60 19.32 -0.79
N VAL A 310 -2.37 18.81 -0.84
CA VAL A 310 -1.26 19.27 -0.01
C VAL A 310 -0.04 19.58 -0.86
N ASN A 311 0.79 20.53 -0.45
CA ASN A 311 2.04 20.82 -1.14
C ASN A 311 3.23 20.06 -0.51
N ILE A 312 3.13 18.73 -0.45
CA ILE A 312 4.19 17.86 0.10
C ILE A 312 4.56 16.86 -0.99
N ASP A 313 5.75 17.03 -1.58
CA ASP A 313 6.29 16.07 -2.55
C ASP A 313 6.80 14.78 -1.90
N ARG A 314 6.99 13.75 -2.74
CA ARG A 314 7.68 12.49 -2.41
C ARG A 314 7.16 11.79 -1.15
N MET A 315 5.87 11.97 -0.86
CA MET A 315 5.19 11.26 0.22
C MET A 315 5.17 9.76 -0.10
N GLN A 316 5.49 8.93 0.89
CA GLN A 316 5.54 7.48 0.75
C GLN A 316 4.55 6.76 1.67
N GLY A 317 4.08 7.45 2.71
CA GLY A 317 3.12 6.92 3.68
C GLY A 317 2.42 8.05 4.42
N VAL A 318 1.21 7.77 4.90
CA VAL A 318 0.49 8.68 5.79
C VAL A 318 -0.27 7.88 6.83
N ASN A 319 -0.31 8.35 8.07
CA ASN A 319 -1.25 7.91 9.10
C ASN A 319 -1.85 9.14 9.81
N SER A 320 -3.09 9.04 10.27
CA SER A 320 -3.77 10.12 11.00
C SER A 320 -4.25 9.62 12.34
N VAL A 321 -4.01 10.42 13.38
CA VAL A 321 -4.40 10.14 14.76
C VAL A 321 -4.99 11.40 15.35
N ASN A 322 -6.28 11.35 15.70
CA ASN A 322 -7.05 12.47 16.27
C ASN A 322 -6.94 13.76 15.42
N GLY A 323 -7.01 13.63 14.09
CA GLY A 323 -6.94 14.75 13.15
C GLY A 323 -5.53 15.32 12.92
N LYS A 324 -4.49 14.73 13.52
CA LYS A 324 -3.09 15.04 13.22
C LYS A 324 -2.51 13.98 12.28
N PHE A 325 -1.88 14.44 11.21
CA PHE A 325 -1.30 13.60 10.16
C PHE A 325 0.20 13.46 10.36
N TYR A 326 0.69 12.26 10.11
CA TYR A 326 2.09 11.87 10.14
C TYR A 326 2.42 11.26 8.79
N ILE A 327 3.47 11.75 8.14
CA ILE A 327 3.79 11.46 6.75
C ILE A 327 5.26 11.07 6.68
N SER A 328 5.56 9.96 6.00
CA SER A 328 6.92 9.61 5.59
C SER A 328 7.21 10.23 4.23
N ARG A 329 8.40 10.81 4.07
CA ARG A 329 8.86 11.41 2.81
C ARG A 329 10.21 10.86 2.40
N SER A 330 10.33 10.42 1.15
CA SER A 330 11.59 9.98 0.56
C SER A 330 12.46 11.15 0.10
N ASN A 331 13.76 11.03 0.33
CA ASN A 331 14.79 11.92 -0.24
C ASN A 331 15.64 11.22 -1.31
N GLY A 332 15.12 10.15 -1.92
CA GLY A 332 15.89 9.31 -2.83
C GLY A 332 16.90 8.46 -2.05
N ARG A 333 18.18 8.48 -2.46
CA ARG A 333 19.26 7.66 -1.87
C ARG A 333 19.83 8.23 -0.57
N SER A 334 18.98 8.81 0.26
CA SER A 334 19.37 9.47 1.50
C SER A 334 18.26 9.26 2.53
N ASN A 335 18.59 9.49 3.80
CA ASN A 335 17.60 9.46 4.87
C ASN A 335 16.39 10.34 4.52
N GLY A 336 15.20 9.77 4.71
CA GLY A 336 13.95 10.47 4.50
C GLY A 336 13.56 11.33 5.69
N ASP A 337 12.39 11.95 5.58
CA ASP A 337 11.84 12.84 6.59
C ASP A 337 10.56 12.27 7.18
N PHE A 338 10.28 12.66 8.42
CA PHE A 338 8.92 12.62 8.93
C PHE A 338 8.32 14.02 8.92
N ILE A 339 7.06 14.11 8.54
CA ILE A 339 6.32 15.36 8.50
C ILE A 339 5.09 15.20 9.37
N SER A 340 4.83 16.17 10.24
CA SER A 340 3.57 16.26 10.98
C SER A 340 2.77 17.46 10.51
N TRP A 341 1.47 17.26 10.33
CA TRP A 341 0.59 18.27 9.77
C TRP A 341 -0.81 18.20 10.38
N VAL A 342 -1.45 19.35 10.51
CA VAL A 342 -2.85 19.50 10.90
C VAL A 342 -3.51 20.41 9.87
N PRO A 343 -4.68 20.07 9.32
CA PRO A 343 -5.39 20.94 8.39
C PRO A 343 -5.51 22.38 8.90
N GLY A 344 -5.17 23.35 8.04
CA GLY A 344 -5.12 24.77 8.39
C GLY A 344 -3.84 25.24 9.09
N SER A 345 -2.88 24.35 9.34
CA SER A 345 -1.56 24.69 9.92
C SER A 345 -0.42 24.44 8.94
N THR A 346 0.71 25.11 9.16
CA THR A 346 1.98 24.79 8.50
C THR A 346 2.50 23.45 8.98
N ALA A 347 2.98 22.62 8.04
CA ALA A 347 3.60 21.34 8.36
C ALA A 347 4.95 21.51 9.08
N LYS A 348 5.26 20.59 10.00
CA LYS A 348 6.55 20.51 10.70
C LYS A 348 7.35 19.34 10.14
N ILE A 349 8.62 19.57 9.80
CA ILE A 349 9.48 18.59 9.15
C ILE A 349 10.60 18.18 10.11
N ALA A 350 10.60 16.91 10.50
CA ALA A 350 11.73 16.24 11.14
C ALA A 350 12.63 15.70 10.03
N ALA A 351 13.62 16.51 9.62
CA ALA A 351 14.43 16.23 8.44
C ALA A 351 15.46 15.11 8.69
N ASN A 352 15.66 14.22 7.72
CA ASN A 352 16.58 13.06 7.77
C ASN A 352 16.33 12.13 8.98
N ALA A 353 15.11 12.16 9.53
CA ALA A 353 14.74 11.46 10.76
C ALA A 353 14.45 9.98 10.56
N VAL A 354 14.30 9.50 9.32
CA VAL A 354 14.06 8.09 8.99
C VAL A 354 15.11 7.60 7.98
N PRO A 355 15.58 6.34 8.04
CA PRO A 355 16.55 5.81 7.08
C PRO A 355 16.08 5.89 5.61
N GLU A 356 17.00 5.61 4.68
CA GLU A 356 16.74 5.62 3.23
C GLU A 356 15.52 4.78 2.82
N GLY A 357 14.74 5.33 1.89
CA GLY A 357 13.57 4.66 1.31
C GLY A 357 12.45 4.36 2.31
N PRO A 358 12.01 5.32 3.15
CA PRO A 358 10.87 5.08 4.04
C PRO A 358 9.59 4.92 3.22
N GLU A 359 8.72 4.00 3.63
CA GLU A 359 7.47 3.70 2.94
C GLU A 359 6.25 3.93 3.84
N ASP A 360 5.24 3.08 3.76
CA ASP A 360 3.92 3.22 4.38
C ASP A 360 3.94 3.36 5.92
N LEU A 361 2.79 3.70 6.52
CA LEU A 361 2.65 3.94 7.96
C LEU A 361 1.43 3.25 8.59
N SER A 362 1.67 2.55 9.71
CA SER A 362 0.61 1.98 10.57
C SER A 362 0.73 2.50 12.00
N TYR A 363 -0.39 2.62 12.72
CA TYR A 363 -0.44 3.11 14.10
C TYR A 363 -1.03 2.05 15.03
N ASP A 364 -0.24 1.66 16.03
CA ASP A 364 -0.73 0.82 17.12
C ASP A 364 -1.16 1.70 18.30
N LYS A 365 -2.47 1.87 18.43
CA LYS A 365 -3.05 2.66 19.53
C LYS A 365 -2.81 2.07 20.91
N THR A 366 -2.52 0.77 21.02
CA THR A 366 -2.33 0.08 22.30
C THR A 366 -0.97 0.39 22.91
N THR A 367 0.04 0.61 22.07
CA THR A 367 1.40 1.00 22.47
C THR A 367 1.68 2.49 22.28
N GLY A 368 0.90 3.15 21.43
CA GLY A 368 1.12 4.52 21.00
C GLY A 368 2.24 4.66 19.95
N LEU A 369 2.74 3.54 19.41
CA LEU A 369 3.81 3.53 18.42
C LEU A 369 3.26 3.56 16.99
N MET A 370 4.00 4.22 16.10
CA MET A 370 3.85 4.08 14.66
C MET A 370 4.93 3.15 14.11
N TYR A 371 4.60 2.50 13.01
CA TYR A 371 5.48 1.61 12.28
C TYR A 371 5.63 2.11 10.86
N THR A 372 6.87 2.19 10.39
CA THR A 372 7.19 2.33 8.97
C THR A 372 8.10 1.18 8.53
N VAL A 373 8.24 1.01 7.22
CA VAL A 373 9.22 0.10 6.63
C VAL A 373 10.14 0.85 5.69
N THR A 374 11.31 0.28 5.40
CA THR A 374 12.26 0.85 4.43
C THR A 374 12.56 -0.09 3.28
N GLU A 375 12.63 0.42 2.06
CA GLU A 375 12.79 -0.37 0.83
C GLU A 375 14.24 -0.53 0.37
N ALA A 376 15.15 0.32 0.84
CA ALA A 376 16.53 0.41 0.39
C ALA A 376 17.27 -0.93 0.54
N VAL A 377 17.97 -1.36 -0.52
CA VAL A 377 18.76 -2.61 -0.51
C VAL A 377 19.82 -2.53 0.59
N ASN A 378 19.92 -3.56 1.43
CA ASN A 378 20.76 -3.57 2.64
C ASN A 378 20.39 -2.50 3.69
N GLY A 379 19.17 -1.99 3.62
CA GLY A 379 18.63 -1.01 4.55
C GLY A 379 17.15 -1.25 4.80
N ARG A 380 16.72 -2.52 4.83
CA ARG A 380 15.32 -2.90 4.96
C ARG A 380 14.95 -3.24 6.40
N TYR A 381 14.15 -2.38 6.99
CA TYR A 381 13.78 -2.45 8.40
C TYR A 381 12.26 -2.37 8.55
N ILE A 382 11.76 -2.91 9.65
CA ILE A 382 10.50 -2.48 10.29
C ILE A 382 10.92 -1.58 11.44
N LEU A 383 10.44 -0.34 11.45
CA LEU A 383 10.89 0.73 12.34
C LEU A 383 9.73 1.20 13.23
N PRO A 384 9.65 0.75 14.49
CA PRO A 384 8.73 1.35 15.46
C PRO A 384 9.25 2.69 15.97
N PHE A 385 8.38 3.69 16.12
CA PHE A 385 8.72 4.99 16.71
C PHE A 385 7.52 5.62 17.44
N ASP A 386 7.78 6.46 18.44
CA ASP A 386 6.74 7.30 19.05
C ASP A 386 6.57 8.57 18.20
N PRO A 387 5.40 8.78 17.57
CA PRO A 387 5.16 9.94 16.72
C PRO A 387 5.07 11.27 17.51
N LYS A 388 5.08 11.25 18.85
CA LYS A 388 5.05 12.46 19.70
C LYS A 388 6.43 13.07 19.93
N ILE A 389 7.50 12.31 19.69
CA ILE A 389 8.88 12.74 19.96
C ILE A 389 9.65 13.11 18.67
N LEU A 390 8.95 13.26 17.54
CA LEU A 390 9.58 13.70 16.30
C LEU A 390 10.32 15.05 16.54
N PRO A 391 11.60 15.15 16.11
CA PRO A 391 12.47 16.28 16.41
C PRO A 391 12.06 17.61 15.76
#